data_AF-A0A1H0WM44-F1
#
_entry.id   AF-A0A1H0WM44-F1
#
_cell.length_a   1.000
_cell.length_b   1.000
_cell.length_c   1.000
_cell.angle_alpha   90.00
_cell.angle_beta   90.00
_cell.angle_gamma   90.00
#
_symmetry.space_group_name_H-M   'P 1'
#
loop_
_entity.id
_entity.type
_entity.pdbx_description
1 polymer ?
#
loop_
_entity_poly.entity_id
_entity_poly.type
_entity_poly.pdbx_seq_one_letter_code
_entity_poly.pdbx_strand_id
1 'polypeptide(L)'
;MELRFTRASLRHLHTEQGLALSVHETPALTRLEYLGKRDLREVFWSKLDHLPVAAVQRLEWVVEGFFAGDPSSSGDRMRIVVLEDPGKLADSELVRYVRGEVGRVVERLLAEGGIDPEQVATKAEAFLAGFVDVRPFPKPKGRVRAMFVTVAPSGEGLESGGAGRKRSAVGAVGEGARKRRRRDEVAADVTVPGEFEFSQERSLRLAGVVDGVLVSDGAVFEELLSERVAQTETAIEWARGDERIRVLGEQDPVLGLTLADEQEAVHARFEEWLREQHALQMAVFEQDVAALVPDWNVVPGLFDVLTEQVMANADAFDRVLREQSDAAAALFRRSRLVQVDVDLEGALDAAAPEALIERVKIGRAQESGEAFERVRGRQTELTRAVVELQSARVWLDAVERTDPDRAGRLRSAAARAEQEFEVALSALAAPYEEALGSRVSELAEAEDLSSFADALVAQLEVNRATAERVMSERQTLRMAEFWRHQRSLGDGAVDDLIPDIDGPGLGLDEFDELLAGFESFLADYAASELPAGDVPVQLGESSAAGAEAGAASELGQNTSAGTQ
;
A
#
# COMPACT_ATOMS: atom_id res chain seq x y z
N MET A 1 6.25 -10.03 0.37
CA MET A 1 6.46 -9.58 1.78
C MET A 1 7.27 -10.66 2.49
N GLU A 2 8.44 -10.33 3.05
CA GLU A 2 9.22 -11.27 3.89
C GLU A 2 8.74 -11.09 5.34
N LEU A 3 7.93 -12.02 5.87
CA LEU A 3 7.52 -11.93 7.26
C LEU A 3 8.67 -12.42 8.18
N ARG A 4 9.29 -11.50 8.92
CA ARG A 4 10.35 -11.80 9.89
C ARG A 4 9.80 -11.81 11.31
N PHE A 5 9.91 -12.94 12.00
CA PHE A 5 9.52 -13.05 13.40
C PHE A 5 10.71 -13.29 14.28
N THR A 6 10.96 -12.37 15.21
CA THR A 6 11.99 -12.50 16.22
C THR A 6 11.35 -12.98 17.52
N ARG A 7 11.56 -14.25 17.88
CA ARG A 7 11.14 -14.75 19.19
C ARG A 7 12.27 -14.61 20.19
N ALA A 8 12.03 -13.87 21.26
CA ALA A 8 12.87 -13.89 22.45
C ALA A 8 12.45 -15.05 23.38
N SER A 9 13.40 -15.88 23.80
CA SER A 9 13.16 -16.94 24.78
C SER A 9 14.21 -16.90 25.89
N LEU A 10 13.75 -16.97 27.13
CA LEU A 10 14.64 -17.08 28.29
C LEU A 10 15.27 -18.48 28.33
N ARG A 11 16.60 -18.56 28.16
CA ARG A 11 17.33 -19.81 28.38
C ARG A 11 17.42 -20.08 29.89
N HIS A 12 16.67 -21.05 30.38
CA HIS A 12 16.88 -21.63 31.70
C HIS A 12 17.39 -23.07 31.57
N LEU A 13 18.70 -23.21 31.37
CA LEU A 13 19.38 -24.49 31.56
C LEU A 13 20.67 -24.21 32.36
N HIS A 14 20.46 -23.90 33.64
CA HIS A 14 21.40 -24.02 34.76
C HIS A 14 22.55 -23.02 35.00
N THR A 15 22.95 -22.14 34.08
CA THR A 15 23.89 -21.04 34.42
C THR A 15 23.80 -19.93 33.38
N GLU A 16 23.72 -18.68 33.85
CA GLU A 16 23.66 -17.40 33.10
C GLU A 16 22.35 -17.13 32.34
N GLN A 17 21.67 -16.04 32.76
CA GLN A 17 20.42 -15.54 32.18
C GLN A 17 20.69 -14.96 30.78
N GLY A 18 20.49 -15.77 29.75
CA GLY A 18 20.61 -15.34 28.35
C GLY A 18 19.25 -15.30 27.64
N LEU A 19 18.96 -14.20 26.96
CA LEU A 19 17.87 -14.10 25.99
C LEU A 19 18.33 -14.78 24.69
N ALA A 20 17.66 -15.87 24.29
CA ALA A 20 17.88 -16.46 22.98
C ALA A 20 16.82 -15.91 22.01
N LEU A 21 17.29 -15.12 21.04
CA LEU A 21 16.49 -14.65 19.92
C LEU A 21 16.56 -15.69 18.79
N SER A 22 15.42 -16.18 18.34
CA SER A 22 15.32 -16.98 17.11
C SER A 22 14.51 -16.20 16.08
N VAL A 23 15.17 -15.84 14.98
CA VAL A 23 14.52 -15.22 13.82
C VAL A 23 14.01 -16.33 12.92
N HIS A 24 12.70 -16.32 12.65
CA HIS A 24 12.08 -17.18 11.66
C HIS A 24 11.78 -16.35 10.42
N GLU A 25 12.51 -16.62 9.35
CA GLU A 25 12.29 -16.05 8.02
C GLU A 25 11.34 -16.97 7.26
N THR A 26 10.26 -16.41 6.73
CA THR A 26 9.28 -17.13 5.93
C THR A 26 9.55 -16.87 4.45
N PRO A 27 9.17 -17.79 3.53
CA PRO A 27 9.28 -17.53 2.10
C PRO A 27 8.63 -16.19 1.73
N ALA A 28 9.29 -15.38 0.91
CA ALA A 28 8.88 -14.02 0.54
C ALA A 28 7.67 -13.98 -0.44
N LEU A 29 6.67 -14.83 -0.22
CA LEU A 29 5.44 -14.88 -1.00
C LEU A 29 4.43 -13.85 -0.46
N THR A 30 3.71 -13.21 -1.35
CA THR A 30 2.60 -12.28 -1.12
C THR A 30 1.31 -13.03 -0.77
N ARG A 31 0.29 -12.34 -0.22
CA ARG A 31 -1.04 -12.94 0.01
C ARG A 31 -1.63 -13.53 -1.27
N LEU A 32 -1.52 -12.83 -2.40
CA LEU A 32 -2.05 -13.32 -3.68
C LEU A 32 -1.38 -14.63 -4.10
N GLU A 33 -0.07 -14.74 -3.94
CA GLU A 33 0.65 -15.99 -4.18
C GLU A 33 0.22 -17.10 -3.21
N TYR A 34 -0.09 -16.76 -1.95
CA TYR A 34 -0.67 -17.72 -1.01
C TYR A 34 -2.12 -18.11 -1.34
N LEU A 35 -2.93 -17.20 -1.91
CA LEU A 35 -4.26 -17.51 -2.42
C LEU A 35 -4.17 -18.52 -3.59
N GLY A 36 -3.15 -18.41 -4.44
CA GLY A 36 -2.89 -19.36 -5.52
C GLY A 36 -2.15 -20.64 -5.10
N LYS A 37 -1.63 -20.70 -3.87
CA LYS A 37 -0.78 -21.79 -3.39
C LYS A 37 -1.59 -23.05 -3.14
N ARG A 38 -1.11 -24.16 -3.72
CA ARG A 38 -1.67 -25.50 -3.49
C ARG A 38 -0.91 -26.28 -2.42
N ASP A 39 0.21 -25.75 -1.91
CA ASP A 39 1.03 -26.38 -0.88
C ASP A 39 1.54 -25.37 0.16
N LEU A 40 1.45 -25.72 1.45
CA LEU A 40 1.97 -24.89 2.55
C LEU A 40 2.73 -25.77 3.54
N ARG A 41 3.84 -25.27 4.08
CA ARG A 41 4.63 -25.96 5.10
C ARG A 41 4.92 -25.04 6.26
N GLU A 42 4.48 -25.43 7.44
CA GLU A 42 4.63 -24.62 8.66
C GLU A 42 5.22 -25.43 9.80
N VAL A 43 5.91 -24.75 10.72
CA VAL A 43 6.51 -25.37 11.90
C VAL A 43 5.81 -24.87 13.15
N PHE A 44 5.37 -25.79 14.00
CA PHE A 44 4.82 -25.43 15.31
C PHE A 44 5.94 -25.06 16.27
N TRP A 45 5.68 -24.12 17.16
CA TRP A 45 6.62 -23.79 18.21
C TRP A 45 6.84 -24.98 19.16
N SER A 46 8.11 -25.21 19.51
CA SER A 46 8.59 -26.43 20.18
C SER A 46 8.05 -26.65 21.61
N LYS A 47 7.18 -25.78 22.11
CA LYS A 47 6.54 -25.86 23.44
C LYS A 47 5.09 -25.38 23.47
N LEU A 48 4.53 -24.95 22.35
CA LEU A 48 3.19 -24.35 22.28
C LEU A 48 2.31 -25.20 21.37
N ASP A 49 1.06 -25.38 21.77
CA ASP A 49 0.11 -26.20 21.04
C ASP A 49 -0.68 -25.37 19.99
N HIS A 50 -0.03 -24.36 19.41
CA HIS A 50 -0.55 -23.48 18.37
C HIS A 50 0.52 -23.09 17.35
N LEU A 51 0.07 -22.60 16.19
CA LEU A 51 0.92 -22.04 15.14
C LEU A 51 1.38 -20.61 15.52
N PRO A 52 2.56 -20.16 15.07
CA PRO A 52 2.90 -18.75 15.09
C PRO A 52 1.85 -17.92 14.34
N VAL A 53 1.59 -16.67 14.77
CA VAL A 53 0.60 -15.76 14.12
C VAL A 53 0.77 -15.71 12.60
N ALA A 54 2.00 -15.60 12.14
CA ALA A 54 2.34 -15.64 10.71
C ALA A 54 1.87 -16.89 9.97
N ALA A 55 2.05 -18.05 10.61
CA ALA A 55 1.71 -19.33 10.03
C ALA A 55 0.19 -19.53 10.03
N VAL A 56 -0.51 -18.95 11.01
CA VAL A 56 -1.97 -18.83 10.99
C VAL A 56 -2.37 -17.98 9.80
N GLN A 57 -1.85 -16.77 9.66
CA GLN A 57 -2.20 -15.85 8.58
C GLN A 57 -1.97 -16.46 7.18
N ARG A 58 -0.85 -17.15 6.96
CA ARG A 58 -0.60 -17.87 5.70
C ARG A 58 -1.55 -19.04 5.48
N LEU A 59 -1.90 -19.77 6.54
CA LEU A 59 -2.93 -20.80 6.47
C LEU A 59 -4.29 -20.18 6.09
N GLU A 60 -4.64 -19.02 6.65
CA GLU A 60 -5.87 -18.31 6.28
C GLU A 60 -5.89 -17.98 4.78
N TRP A 61 -4.81 -17.40 4.24
CA TRP A 61 -4.73 -17.07 2.82
C TRP A 61 -4.84 -18.31 1.92
N VAL A 62 -4.18 -19.42 2.26
CA VAL A 62 -4.33 -20.67 1.49
C VAL A 62 -5.76 -21.21 1.55
N VAL A 63 -6.45 -21.07 2.69
CA VAL A 63 -7.87 -21.46 2.85
C VAL A 63 -8.79 -20.54 2.07
N GLU A 64 -8.57 -19.23 2.08
CA GLU A 64 -9.32 -18.25 1.30
C GLU A 64 -9.23 -18.55 -0.19
N GLY A 65 -8.03 -18.80 -0.70
CA GLY A 65 -7.80 -19.13 -2.10
C GLY A 65 -8.46 -20.44 -2.51
N PHE A 66 -8.35 -21.46 -1.65
CA PHE A 66 -9.05 -22.73 -1.85
C PHE A 66 -10.58 -22.57 -1.87
N PHE A 67 -11.13 -21.77 -0.96
CA PHE A 67 -12.56 -21.50 -0.88
C PHE A 67 -13.06 -20.73 -2.11
N ALA A 68 -12.32 -19.70 -2.54
CA ALA A 68 -12.63 -18.88 -3.72
C ALA A 68 -12.58 -19.68 -5.03
N GLY A 69 -11.75 -20.72 -5.11
CA GLY A 69 -11.65 -21.64 -6.25
C GLY A 69 -12.83 -22.60 -6.42
N ASP A 70 -13.89 -22.47 -5.60
CA ASP A 70 -15.07 -23.32 -5.54
C ASP A 70 -14.74 -24.83 -5.61
N PRO A 71 -14.34 -25.45 -4.49
CA PRO A 71 -13.93 -26.85 -4.46
C PRO A 71 -15.06 -27.82 -4.84
N SER A 72 -16.32 -27.37 -4.78
CA SER A 72 -17.48 -28.16 -5.24
C SER A 72 -17.44 -28.36 -6.76
N SER A 73 -17.02 -27.34 -7.50
CA SER A 73 -16.95 -27.36 -8.96
C SER A 73 -15.67 -28.02 -9.49
N SER A 74 -14.53 -27.81 -8.82
CA SER A 74 -13.25 -28.40 -9.22
C SER A 74 -13.05 -29.84 -8.75
N GLY A 75 -13.78 -30.28 -7.72
CA GLY A 75 -13.58 -31.57 -7.08
C GLY A 75 -12.28 -31.66 -6.27
N ASP A 76 -11.66 -30.51 -5.99
CA ASP A 76 -10.45 -30.39 -5.18
C ASP A 76 -10.73 -30.64 -3.70
N ARG A 77 -9.72 -31.18 -3.01
CA ARG A 77 -9.73 -31.35 -1.55
C ARG A 77 -8.45 -30.82 -0.94
N MET A 78 -8.60 -30.08 0.16
CA MET A 78 -7.50 -29.64 0.99
C MET A 78 -7.16 -30.72 2.01
N ARG A 79 -5.94 -31.25 1.95
CA ARG A 79 -5.39 -32.22 2.89
C ARG A 79 -4.36 -31.53 3.76
N ILE A 80 -4.55 -31.57 5.07
CA ILE A 80 -3.64 -30.99 6.05
C ILE A 80 -3.08 -32.11 6.93
N VAL A 81 -1.76 -32.33 6.83
CA VAL A 81 -1.04 -33.31 7.64
C VAL A 81 -0.32 -32.59 8.78
N VAL A 82 -0.63 -32.97 10.01
CA VAL A 82 -0.01 -32.43 11.22
C VAL A 82 0.97 -33.46 11.80
N LEU A 83 2.27 -33.16 11.76
CA LEU A 83 3.30 -33.98 12.38
C LEU A 83 3.28 -33.82 13.90
N GLU A 84 2.84 -34.87 14.59
CA GLU A 84 2.58 -34.88 16.03
C GLU A 84 3.39 -35.97 16.75
N ASP A 85 3.61 -35.80 18.05
CA ASP A 85 4.19 -36.84 18.89
C ASP A 85 3.38 -38.16 18.83
N PRO A 86 4.03 -39.33 18.63
CA PRO A 86 3.32 -40.61 18.47
C PRO A 86 2.34 -40.96 19.60
N GLY A 87 2.60 -40.48 20.83
CA GLY A 87 1.72 -40.69 21.99
C GLY A 87 0.48 -39.79 22.01
N LYS A 88 0.37 -38.80 21.12
CA LYS A 88 -0.72 -37.81 21.07
C LYS A 88 -1.60 -37.92 19.81
N LEU A 89 -1.39 -38.93 18.95
CA LEU A 89 -2.07 -39.03 17.64
C LEU A 89 -3.60 -39.14 17.74
N ALA A 90 -4.13 -39.92 18.69
CA ALA A 90 -5.56 -40.18 18.78
C ALA A 90 -6.37 -38.97 19.28
N ASP A 91 -5.72 -38.03 19.95
CA ASP A 91 -6.35 -36.86 20.55
C ASP A 91 -5.44 -35.63 20.44
N SER A 92 -4.96 -35.38 19.21
CA SER A 92 -4.03 -34.29 18.95
C SER A 92 -4.73 -32.93 19.10
N GLU A 93 -4.33 -32.18 20.12
CA GLU A 93 -4.74 -30.78 20.32
C GLU A 93 -4.35 -29.91 19.11
N LEU A 94 -3.22 -30.21 18.46
CA LEU A 94 -2.81 -29.51 17.25
C LEU A 94 -3.77 -29.71 16.08
N VAL A 95 -4.27 -30.94 15.89
CA VAL A 95 -5.28 -31.21 14.85
C VAL A 95 -6.57 -30.46 15.15
N ARG A 96 -7.02 -30.45 16.41
CA ARG A 96 -8.21 -29.69 16.83
C ARG A 96 -8.01 -28.19 16.63
N TYR A 97 -6.83 -27.67 16.98
CA TYR A 97 -6.46 -26.27 16.77
C TYR A 97 -6.48 -25.89 15.29
N VAL A 98 -5.75 -26.62 14.44
CA VAL A 98 -5.69 -26.34 12.99
C VAL A 98 -7.06 -26.44 12.34
N ARG A 99 -7.87 -27.46 12.68
CA ARG A 99 -9.24 -27.57 12.18
C ARG A 99 -10.10 -26.37 12.61
N GLY A 100 -9.91 -25.89 13.85
CA GLY A 100 -10.58 -24.70 14.36
C GLY A 100 -10.19 -23.40 13.66
N GLU A 101 -8.91 -23.22 13.32
CA GLU A 101 -8.44 -22.07 12.53
C GLU A 101 -9.07 -22.08 11.12
N VAL A 102 -9.01 -23.22 10.41
CA VAL A 102 -9.63 -23.35 9.09
C VAL A 102 -11.14 -23.12 9.16
N GLY A 103 -11.80 -23.64 10.20
CA GLY A 103 -13.22 -23.43 10.43
C GLY A 103 -13.59 -21.96 10.62
N ARG A 104 -12.82 -21.21 11.42
CA ARG A 104 -13.03 -19.77 11.62
C ARG A 104 -12.91 -18.97 10.32
N VAL A 105 -11.95 -19.29 9.47
CA VAL A 105 -11.79 -18.64 8.16
C VAL A 105 -13.00 -18.93 7.27
N VAL A 106 -13.44 -20.18 7.21
CA VAL A 106 -14.62 -20.57 6.41
C VAL A 106 -15.90 -19.90 6.93
N GLU A 107 -16.10 -19.83 8.25
CA GLU A 107 -17.23 -19.11 8.86
C GLU A 107 -17.23 -17.63 8.48
N ARG A 108 -16.08 -16.97 8.57
CA ARG A 108 -15.89 -15.57 8.14
C ARG A 108 -16.29 -15.39 6.68
N LEU A 109 -15.74 -16.20 5.78
CA LEU A 109 -16.01 -16.11 4.34
C LEU A 109 -17.48 -16.36 3.98
N LEU A 110 -18.14 -17.30 4.67
CA LEU A 110 -19.57 -17.55 4.48
C LEU A 110 -20.41 -16.37 4.94
N ALA A 111 -20.07 -15.76 6.08
CA ALA A 111 -20.76 -14.58 6.59
C ALA A 111 -20.60 -13.37 5.64
N GLU A 112 -19.38 -13.15 5.13
CA GLU A 112 -19.09 -12.13 4.11
C GLU A 112 -19.82 -12.39 2.78
N GLY A 113 -20.00 -13.67 2.42
CA GLY A 113 -20.79 -14.10 1.27
C GLY A 113 -22.31 -13.97 1.42
N GLY A 114 -22.80 -13.35 2.51
CA GLY A 114 -24.22 -13.09 2.73
C GLY A 114 -25.03 -14.32 3.16
N ILE A 115 -24.38 -15.37 3.67
CA ILE A 115 -25.07 -16.50 4.28
C ILE A 115 -25.71 -16.04 5.59
N ASP A 116 -26.97 -16.45 5.81
CA ASP A 116 -27.70 -16.22 7.05
C ASP A 116 -26.85 -16.63 8.28
N PRO A 117 -26.66 -15.75 9.28
CA PRO A 117 -25.88 -16.03 10.48
C PRO A 117 -26.26 -17.33 11.21
N GLU A 118 -27.54 -17.72 11.20
CA GLU A 118 -28.00 -18.97 11.82
C GLU A 118 -27.51 -20.22 11.06
N GLN A 119 -27.16 -20.06 9.77
CA GLN A 119 -26.70 -21.15 8.90
C GLN A 119 -25.17 -21.21 8.75
N VAL A 120 -24.43 -20.15 9.09
CA VAL A 120 -22.97 -20.05 8.86
C VAL A 120 -22.23 -21.23 9.49
N ALA A 121 -22.43 -21.49 10.78
CA ALA A 121 -21.75 -22.59 11.48
C ALA A 121 -22.07 -23.98 10.89
N THR A 122 -23.34 -24.20 10.52
CA THR A 122 -23.78 -25.47 9.91
C THR A 122 -23.15 -25.67 8.53
N LYS A 123 -23.10 -24.61 7.71
CA LYS A 123 -22.48 -24.67 6.37
C LYS A 123 -20.97 -24.78 6.44
N ALA A 124 -20.32 -24.13 7.40
CA ALA A 124 -18.89 -24.26 7.63
C ALA A 124 -18.53 -25.70 8.01
N GLU A 125 -19.25 -26.34 8.94
CA GLU A 125 -18.99 -27.74 9.30
C GLU A 125 -19.23 -28.69 8.11
N ALA A 126 -20.28 -28.44 7.30
CA ALA A 126 -20.53 -29.19 6.08
C ALA A 126 -19.39 -29.04 5.06
N PHE A 127 -18.85 -27.82 4.89
CA PHE A 127 -17.69 -27.55 4.04
C PHE A 127 -16.45 -28.28 4.55
N LEU A 128 -16.14 -28.17 5.84
CA LEU A 128 -15.01 -28.86 6.46
C LEU A 128 -15.12 -30.39 6.29
N ALA A 129 -16.31 -30.97 6.48
CA ALA A 129 -16.53 -32.40 6.29
C ALA A 129 -16.41 -32.85 4.82
N GLY A 130 -16.80 -31.98 3.88
CA GLY A 130 -16.79 -32.27 2.45
C GLY A 130 -15.41 -32.13 1.79
N PHE A 131 -14.66 -31.09 2.17
CA PHE A 131 -13.53 -30.58 1.37
C PHE A 131 -12.20 -30.50 2.13
N VAL A 132 -12.20 -30.58 3.46
CA VAL A 132 -10.98 -30.41 4.28
C VAL A 132 -10.70 -31.65 5.13
N ASP A 133 -9.54 -32.27 4.91
CA ASP A 133 -9.09 -33.46 5.64
C ASP A 133 -7.86 -33.13 6.49
N VAL A 134 -8.03 -32.97 7.81
CA VAL A 134 -6.93 -32.69 8.75
C VAL A 134 -6.60 -33.97 9.51
N ARG A 135 -5.38 -34.49 9.34
CA ARG A 135 -4.95 -35.75 9.99
C ARG A 135 -3.62 -35.61 10.73
N PRO A 136 -3.50 -36.24 11.91
CA PRO A 136 -2.22 -36.36 12.59
C PRO A 136 -1.36 -37.43 11.93
N PHE A 137 -0.05 -37.21 11.90
CA PHE A 137 0.94 -38.17 11.45
C PHE A 137 2.10 -38.22 12.45
N PRO A 138 2.63 -39.39 12.81
CA PRO A 138 3.73 -39.49 13.77
C PRO A 138 4.96 -38.75 13.25
N LYS A 139 5.41 -37.72 13.96
CA LYS A 139 6.64 -37.03 13.61
C LYS A 139 7.85 -37.97 13.82
N PRO A 140 8.86 -37.95 12.92
CA PRO A 140 10.08 -38.72 13.12
C PRO A 140 10.83 -38.29 14.38
N LYS A 141 11.54 -39.23 15.03
CA LYS A 141 12.32 -38.93 16.25
C LYS A 141 13.34 -37.82 15.97
N GLY A 142 13.38 -36.81 16.84
CA GLY A 142 14.28 -35.66 16.71
C GLY A 142 13.83 -34.59 15.71
N ARG A 143 12.65 -34.73 15.08
CA ARG A 143 12.05 -33.67 14.26
C ARG A 143 11.11 -32.78 15.07
N VAL A 144 10.97 -31.54 14.62
CA VAL A 144 9.98 -30.58 15.13
C VAL A 144 8.58 -30.95 14.67
N ARG A 145 7.57 -30.52 15.42
CA ARG A 145 6.17 -30.60 14.99
C ARG A 145 5.96 -29.64 13.82
N ALA A 146 5.23 -30.07 12.79
CA ALA A 146 5.03 -29.28 11.57
C ALA A 146 3.67 -29.57 10.94
N MET A 147 3.19 -28.68 10.09
CA MET A 147 1.96 -28.80 9.32
C MET A 147 2.31 -28.76 7.82
N PHE A 148 1.66 -29.61 7.04
CA PHE A 148 1.76 -29.65 5.59
C PHE A 148 0.36 -29.55 5.01
N VAL A 149 0.09 -28.53 4.21
CA VAL A 149 -1.16 -28.38 3.45
C VAL A 149 -0.89 -28.81 2.01
N THR A 150 -1.84 -29.51 1.40
CA THR A 150 -1.82 -29.86 -0.02
C THR A 150 -3.24 -29.84 -0.57
N VAL A 151 -3.46 -29.15 -1.69
CA VAL A 151 -4.74 -29.08 -2.40
C VAL A 151 -4.64 -29.88 -3.70
N ALA A 152 -5.39 -30.97 -3.78
CA ALA A 152 -5.33 -31.88 -4.93
C ALA A 152 -6.73 -32.39 -5.33
N PRO A 153 -6.94 -32.77 -6.61
CA PRO A 153 -8.19 -33.37 -7.06
C PRO A 153 -8.49 -34.65 -6.27
N SER A 154 -9.76 -34.87 -5.92
CA SER A 154 -10.19 -36.02 -5.11
C SER A 154 -9.86 -37.40 -5.72
N GLY A 155 -9.51 -37.47 -7.01
CA GLY A 155 -9.18 -38.70 -7.75
C GLY A 155 -7.71 -39.12 -7.76
N GLU A 156 -6.76 -38.27 -7.34
CA GLU A 156 -5.34 -38.66 -7.25
C GLU A 156 -5.08 -39.40 -5.94
N GLY A 157 -5.25 -40.72 -6.02
CA GLY A 157 -4.92 -41.66 -4.96
C GLY A 157 -3.41 -41.73 -4.72
N LEU A 158 -2.91 -41.00 -3.73
CA LEU A 158 -1.84 -41.51 -2.88
C LEU A 158 -2.46 -42.64 -2.03
N GLU A 159 -2.69 -43.80 -2.66
CA GLU A 159 -2.89 -45.03 -1.91
C GLU A 159 -1.65 -45.22 -1.04
N SER A 160 -1.80 -44.93 0.25
CA SER A 160 -0.80 -45.23 1.25
C SER A 160 -0.51 -46.72 1.19
N GLY A 161 0.61 -47.08 0.57
CA GLY A 161 1.15 -48.42 0.62
C GLY A 161 1.31 -48.85 2.07
N GLY A 162 0.64 -49.93 2.43
CA GLY A 162 0.99 -50.76 3.58
C GLY A 162 0.10 -50.59 4.81
N ALA A 163 -0.83 -51.55 4.98
CA ALA A 163 -0.93 -52.30 6.22
C ALA A 163 -1.62 -53.63 5.96
N GLY A 164 -0.79 -54.67 5.90
CA GLY A 164 -1.22 -56.05 5.92
C GLY A 164 -2.04 -56.39 7.18
N ARG A 165 -2.87 -57.40 6.99
CA ARG A 165 -3.68 -58.09 8.00
C ARG A 165 -2.95 -58.33 9.33
N LYS A 166 -3.58 -57.80 10.38
CA LYS A 166 -3.89 -58.42 11.69
C LYS A 166 -3.11 -59.70 12.06
N ARG A 167 -2.36 -59.65 13.17
CA ARG A 167 -2.45 -60.64 14.26
C ARG A 167 -2.30 -59.99 15.63
N SER A 168 -3.12 -60.52 16.54
CA SER A 168 -3.33 -60.15 17.94
C SER A 168 -2.18 -60.52 18.88
N ALA A 169 -2.05 -59.75 19.97
CA ALA A 169 -1.68 -60.20 21.34
C ALA A 169 -1.81 -58.96 22.26
N VAL A 170 -2.80 -58.86 23.15
CA VAL A 170 -2.87 -59.37 24.55
C VAL A 170 -1.90 -58.67 25.52
N GLY A 171 -2.50 -58.05 26.55
CA GLY A 171 -1.92 -57.72 27.86
C GLY A 171 -1.47 -56.27 28.00
N ALA A 172 -1.60 -55.59 29.14
CA ALA A 172 -2.22 -55.86 30.42
C ALA A 172 -2.17 -54.53 31.23
N VAL A 173 -3.20 -54.29 32.05
CA VAL A 173 -3.16 -53.76 33.43
C VAL A 173 -2.22 -52.58 33.77
N GLY A 174 -2.79 -51.52 34.35
CA GLY A 174 -2.04 -50.56 35.16
C GLY A 174 -2.86 -49.37 35.68
N GLU A 175 -3.64 -49.60 36.75
CA GLU A 175 -4.24 -48.58 37.60
C GLU A 175 -3.21 -47.71 38.34
N GLY A 176 -3.59 -46.48 38.69
CA GLY A 176 -2.92 -45.65 39.73
C GLY A 176 -3.29 -44.16 39.60
N ALA A 177 -4.43 -43.70 40.13
CA ALA A 177 -4.66 -43.23 41.50
C ALA A 177 -4.03 -41.86 41.89
N ARG A 178 -4.93 -40.87 42.13
CA ARG A 178 -4.87 -39.80 43.18
C ARG A 178 -3.79 -38.70 42.95
N LYS A 179 -3.97 -37.39 43.22
CA LYS A 179 -4.67 -36.68 44.32
C LYS A 179 -4.56 -35.13 44.14
N ARG A 180 -5.67 -34.40 44.36
CA ARG A 180 -5.87 -33.05 45.00
C ARG A 180 -4.69 -32.07 45.25
N ARG A 181 -4.90 -30.78 44.91
CA ARG A 181 -4.95 -29.56 45.79
C ARG A 181 -5.09 -28.30 44.90
N ARG A 182 -6.23 -27.56 44.87
CA ARG A 182 -6.59 -26.34 45.64
C ARG A 182 -5.43 -25.39 46.01
N ARG A 183 -5.41 -24.17 45.45
CA ARG A 183 -5.61 -22.89 46.19
C ARG A 183 -5.79 -21.69 45.24
N ASP A 184 -6.58 -20.75 45.74
CA ASP A 184 -7.07 -19.47 45.19
C ASP A 184 -6.05 -18.31 45.23
N GLU A 185 -6.55 -17.13 44.80
CA GLU A 185 -6.07 -15.72 44.94
C GLU A 185 -5.42 -15.16 43.65
N VAL A 186 -6.14 -14.37 42.84
CA VAL A 186 -6.59 -12.95 42.97
C VAL A 186 -5.42 -11.96 43.04
N ALA A 187 -5.21 -11.24 41.92
CA ALA A 187 -4.84 -9.82 41.90
C ALA A 187 -5.13 -9.26 40.49
N ALA A 188 -5.90 -8.18 40.46
CA ALA A 188 -6.08 -7.29 39.32
C ALA A 188 -4.80 -6.46 39.11
N ASP A 189 -4.46 -6.11 37.85
CA ASP A 189 -4.29 -4.70 37.50
C ASP A 189 -4.07 -4.46 35.98
N VAL A 190 -4.70 -3.36 35.54
CA VAL A 190 -4.40 -2.49 34.39
C VAL A 190 -4.39 -3.10 32.98
N THR A 191 -5.52 -2.95 32.29
CA THR A 191 -5.64 -2.88 30.83
C THR A 191 -5.08 -1.55 30.33
N VAL A 192 -4.05 -1.60 29.48
CA VAL A 192 -3.64 -0.51 28.58
C VAL A 192 -4.35 -0.73 27.23
N PRO A 193 -4.92 0.30 26.57
CA PRO A 193 -5.66 0.10 25.33
C PRO A 193 -4.74 -0.03 24.11
N GLY A 194 -5.01 -1.08 23.31
CA GLY A 194 -4.90 -1.08 21.85
C GLY A 194 -3.50 -0.97 21.24
N GLU A 195 -2.79 -2.10 21.13
CA GLU A 195 -1.86 -2.29 20.01
C GLU A 195 -2.71 -2.38 18.72
N PHE A 196 -2.68 -1.32 17.92
CA PHE A 196 -3.28 -1.31 16.59
C PHE A 196 -2.37 -2.09 15.64
N GLU A 197 -2.73 -3.34 15.33
CA GLU A 197 -2.14 -4.09 14.23
C GLU A 197 -2.67 -3.51 12.90
N PHE A 198 -1.85 -2.66 12.26
CA PHE A 198 -2.13 -2.09 10.94
C PHE A 198 -1.86 -3.13 9.83
N SER A 199 -2.85 -3.33 8.96
CA SER A 199 -2.79 -4.28 7.84
C SER A 199 -2.14 -3.63 6.59
N GLN A 200 -0.91 -4.06 6.27
CA GLN A 200 -0.10 -3.57 5.12
C GLN A 200 -0.69 -3.89 3.72
N GLU A 201 -1.78 -4.64 3.63
CA GLU A 201 -2.33 -5.15 2.36
C GLU A 201 -3.13 -4.13 1.54
N ARG A 202 -3.58 -3.02 2.14
CA ARG A 202 -4.16 -1.91 1.37
C ARG A 202 -3.10 -1.03 0.72
N SER A 203 -1.94 -0.90 1.35
CA SER A 203 -0.90 0.06 0.95
C SER A 203 -0.15 -0.37 -0.31
N LEU A 204 -0.04 -1.67 -0.57
CA LEU A 204 0.53 -2.19 -1.83
C LEU A 204 -0.36 -1.96 -3.06
N ARG A 205 -1.68 -1.79 -2.89
CA ARG A 205 -2.57 -1.43 -4.02
C ARG A 205 -2.43 0.03 -4.43
N LEU A 206 -2.03 0.90 -3.50
CA LEU A 206 -1.87 2.35 -3.71
C LEU A 206 -0.41 2.75 -4.01
N ALA A 207 0.56 1.86 -3.80
CA ALA A 207 1.98 2.13 -4.01
C ALA A 207 2.46 1.95 -5.46
N GLY A 208 1.61 1.53 -6.40
CA GLY A 208 2.00 1.56 -7.81
C GLY A 208 2.52 0.26 -8.41
N VAL A 209 2.55 -0.86 -7.67
CA VAL A 209 3.00 -2.16 -8.20
C VAL A 209 2.14 -3.32 -7.68
N VAL A 210 1.34 -3.89 -8.58
CA VAL A 210 0.75 -5.22 -8.41
C VAL A 210 1.47 -6.14 -9.41
N ASP A 211 2.13 -7.19 -8.94
CA ASP A 211 2.77 -8.22 -9.78
C ASP A 211 3.87 -7.74 -10.76
N GLY A 212 4.61 -6.69 -10.42
CA GLY A 212 5.63 -6.12 -11.34
C GLY A 212 5.01 -5.39 -12.53
N VAL A 213 3.70 -5.20 -12.52
CA VAL A 213 2.98 -4.30 -13.43
C VAL A 213 3.01 -2.93 -12.79
N LEU A 214 3.70 -1.98 -13.43
CA LEU A 214 3.53 -0.57 -13.09
C LEU A 214 2.04 -0.24 -13.15
N VAL A 215 1.53 0.37 -12.08
CA VAL A 215 0.26 1.08 -12.16
C VAL A 215 0.36 2.06 -13.33
N SER A 216 -0.64 1.99 -14.20
CA SER A 216 -0.70 2.79 -15.41
C SER A 216 -0.57 4.27 -15.07
N ASP A 217 0.06 5.05 -15.93
CA ASP A 217 0.23 6.48 -15.67
C ASP A 217 -1.14 7.14 -15.51
N GLY A 218 -2.13 6.72 -16.31
CA GLY A 218 -3.51 7.17 -16.17
C GLY A 218 -4.11 6.93 -14.76
N ALA A 219 -3.88 5.76 -14.15
CA ALA A 219 -4.38 5.48 -12.81
C ALA A 219 -3.71 6.35 -11.73
N VAL A 220 -2.42 6.67 -11.90
CA VAL A 220 -1.72 7.61 -11.00
C VAL A 220 -2.31 9.01 -11.10
N PHE A 221 -2.62 9.49 -12.30
CA PHE A 221 -3.24 10.81 -12.50
C PHE A 221 -4.69 10.86 -11.98
N GLU A 222 -5.46 9.79 -12.10
CA GLU A 222 -6.81 9.68 -11.52
C GLU A 222 -6.79 9.70 -9.99
N GLU A 223 -5.86 8.96 -9.36
CA GLU A 223 -5.69 9.00 -7.91
C GLU A 223 -5.26 10.41 -7.45
N LEU A 224 -4.30 11.02 -8.16
CA LEU A 224 -3.87 12.39 -7.91
C LEU A 224 -5.04 13.38 -8.04
N LEU A 225 -5.96 13.15 -8.98
CA LEU A 225 -7.10 14.04 -9.19
C LEU A 225 -8.06 13.97 -8.01
N SER A 226 -8.42 12.76 -7.58
CA SER A 226 -9.23 12.54 -6.38
C SER A 226 -8.59 13.18 -5.14
N GLU A 227 -7.29 13.00 -4.96
CA GLU A 227 -6.57 13.57 -3.82
C GLU A 227 -6.59 15.11 -3.84
N ARG A 228 -6.29 15.74 -4.98
CA ARG A 228 -6.24 17.21 -5.08
C ARG A 228 -7.63 17.86 -5.02
N VAL A 229 -8.67 17.18 -5.49
CA VAL A 229 -10.05 17.62 -5.27
C VAL A 229 -10.38 17.62 -3.78
N ALA A 230 -10.09 16.52 -3.05
CA ALA A 230 -10.34 16.44 -1.61
C ALA A 230 -9.56 17.51 -0.80
N GLN A 231 -8.33 17.81 -1.21
CA GLN A 231 -7.55 18.90 -0.61
C GLN A 231 -8.12 20.28 -0.90
N THR A 232 -8.59 20.50 -2.13
CA THR A 232 -9.25 21.75 -2.51
C THR A 232 -10.52 21.95 -1.69
N GLU A 233 -11.34 20.91 -1.52
CA GLU A 233 -12.50 20.94 -0.63
C GLU A 233 -12.12 21.27 0.82
N THR A 234 -11.04 20.67 1.31
CA THR A 234 -10.51 20.95 2.65
C THR A 234 -10.07 22.41 2.80
N ALA A 235 -9.38 22.96 1.81
CA ALA A 235 -8.95 24.36 1.79
C ALA A 235 -10.14 25.34 1.73
N ILE A 236 -11.17 25.00 0.96
CA ILE A 236 -12.42 25.78 0.91
C ILE A 236 -13.13 25.76 2.27
N GLU A 237 -13.28 24.58 2.88
CA GLU A 237 -13.87 24.44 4.22
C GLU A 237 -13.05 25.19 5.28
N TRP A 238 -11.72 25.19 5.15
CA TRP A 238 -10.85 26.00 5.98
C TRP A 238 -11.19 27.48 5.87
N ALA A 239 -11.17 28.01 4.65
CA ALA A 239 -11.41 29.43 4.40
C ALA A 239 -12.81 29.86 4.86
N ARG A 240 -13.82 29.01 4.68
CA ARG A 240 -15.18 29.24 5.23
C ARG A 240 -15.18 29.35 6.74
N GLY A 241 -14.46 28.46 7.41
CA GLY A 241 -14.37 28.53 8.86
C GLY A 241 -13.64 29.78 9.34
N ASP A 242 -12.61 30.26 8.63
CA ASP A 242 -11.95 31.54 8.94
C ASP A 242 -12.94 32.71 8.80
N GLU A 243 -13.69 32.75 7.70
CA GLU A 243 -14.69 33.79 7.47
C GLU A 243 -15.81 33.74 8.52
N ARG A 244 -16.26 32.54 8.89
CA ARG A 244 -17.28 32.36 9.94
C ARG A 244 -16.77 32.85 11.30
N ILE A 245 -15.52 32.54 11.65
CA ILE A 245 -14.90 33.01 12.90
C ILE A 245 -14.72 34.51 12.88
N ARG A 246 -14.33 35.09 11.74
CA ARG A 246 -14.25 36.54 11.55
C ARG A 246 -15.59 37.21 11.81
N VAL A 247 -16.67 36.72 11.20
CA VAL A 247 -18.04 37.22 11.40
C VAL A 247 -18.51 37.05 12.85
N LEU A 248 -18.23 35.89 13.47
CA LEU A 248 -18.53 35.67 14.89
C LEU A 248 -17.75 36.64 15.77
N GLY A 249 -16.49 36.93 15.45
CA GLY A 249 -15.65 37.89 16.16
C GLY A 249 -16.13 39.35 16.04
N GLU A 250 -16.79 39.71 14.94
CA GLU A 250 -17.45 41.02 14.81
C GLU A 250 -18.68 41.13 15.72
N GLN A 251 -19.38 40.02 15.96
CA GLN A 251 -20.59 39.96 16.80
C GLN A 251 -20.24 39.81 18.29
N ASP A 252 -19.27 38.94 18.58
CA ASP A 252 -18.71 38.63 19.89
C ASP A 252 -17.18 38.52 19.79
N PRO A 253 -16.45 39.60 20.07
CA PRO A 253 -14.99 39.62 19.97
C PRO A 253 -14.29 38.60 20.87
N VAL A 254 -14.91 38.24 22.01
CA VAL A 254 -14.31 37.28 22.95
C VAL A 254 -14.38 35.88 22.37
N LEU A 255 -15.54 35.52 21.81
CA LEU A 255 -15.71 34.23 21.15
C LEU A 255 -14.80 34.09 19.92
N GLY A 256 -14.73 35.11 19.07
CA GLY A 256 -13.88 35.10 17.88
C GLY A 256 -12.39 34.88 18.21
N LEU A 257 -11.89 35.61 19.22
CA LEU A 257 -10.51 35.43 19.71
C LEU A 257 -10.30 34.03 20.31
N THR A 258 -11.25 33.55 21.12
CA THR A 258 -11.16 32.22 21.74
C THR A 258 -11.08 31.12 20.69
N LEU A 259 -11.93 31.18 19.65
CA LEU A 259 -11.93 30.20 18.57
C LEU A 259 -10.65 30.26 17.72
N ALA A 260 -10.09 31.45 17.48
CA ALA A 260 -8.84 31.60 16.77
C ALA A 260 -7.66 30.99 17.56
N ASP A 261 -7.52 31.33 18.84
CA ASP A 261 -6.48 30.79 19.73
C ASP A 261 -6.62 29.25 19.88
N GLU A 262 -7.85 28.76 20.01
CA GLU A 262 -8.17 27.33 20.10
C GLU A 262 -7.71 26.60 18.83
N GLN A 263 -7.90 27.18 17.65
CA GLN A 263 -7.51 26.56 16.39
C GLN A 263 -6.00 26.47 16.20
N GLU A 264 -5.26 27.52 16.56
CA GLU A 264 -3.80 27.49 16.52
C GLU A 264 -3.26 26.39 17.46
N ALA A 265 -3.79 26.33 18.69
CA ALA A 265 -3.42 25.31 19.67
C ALA A 265 -3.78 23.88 19.22
N VAL A 266 -4.94 23.70 18.59
CA VAL A 266 -5.41 22.40 18.09
C VAL A 266 -4.58 21.93 16.89
N HIS A 267 -4.25 22.85 15.97
CA HIS A 267 -3.37 22.52 14.85
C HIS A 267 -2.03 22.02 15.37
N ALA A 268 -1.39 22.74 16.29
CA ALA A 268 -0.12 22.33 16.87
C ALA A 268 -0.18 20.93 17.53
N ARG A 269 -1.31 20.58 18.16
CA ARG A 269 -1.54 19.25 18.76
C ARG A 269 -1.74 18.15 17.74
N PHE A 270 -2.42 18.40 16.63
CA PHE A 270 -2.53 17.41 15.54
C PHE A 270 -1.18 17.20 14.88
N GLU A 271 -0.41 18.26 14.66
CA GLU A 271 0.95 18.15 14.14
C GLU A 271 1.85 17.34 15.09
N GLU A 272 1.81 17.60 16.41
CA GLU A 272 2.54 16.80 17.40
C GLU A 272 2.16 15.32 17.38
N TRP A 273 0.86 15.02 17.34
CA TRP A 273 0.35 13.65 17.22
C TRP A 273 0.85 12.96 15.94
N LEU A 274 0.80 13.64 14.81
CA LEU A 274 1.24 13.08 13.52
C LEU A 274 2.77 12.98 13.41
N ARG A 275 3.54 13.80 14.13
CA ARG A 275 5.01 13.68 14.19
C ARG A 275 5.47 12.33 14.73
N GLU A 276 4.70 11.71 15.65
CA GLU A 276 5.01 10.36 16.13
C GLU A 276 4.87 9.32 15.01
N GLN A 277 3.78 9.38 14.24
CA GLN A 277 3.59 8.49 13.09
C GLN A 277 4.62 8.74 11.99
N HIS A 278 4.90 10.01 11.70
CA HIS A 278 5.95 10.44 10.79
C HIS A 278 7.30 9.83 11.18
N ALA A 279 7.72 9.94 12.44
CA ALA A 279 8.99 9.40 12.92
C ALA A 279 9.06 7.88 12.79
N LEU A 280 7.97 7.16 13.10
CA LEU A 280 7.89 5.72 12.92
C LEU A 280 8.05 5.32 11.44
N GLN A 281 7.37 6.01 10.54
CA GLN A 281 7.39 5.69 9.12
C GLN A 281 8.71 6.08 8.45
N MET A 282 9.33 7.19 8.87
CA MET A 282 10.67 7.56 8.47
C MET A 282 11.71 6.53 8.93
N ALA A 283 11.61 6.01 10.15
CA ALA A 283 12.53 4.98 10.64
C ALA A 283 12.41 3.67 9.84
N VAL A 284 11.20 3.29 9.41
CA VAL A 284 11.01 2.13 8.52
C VAL A 284 11.56 2.43 7.13
N PHE A 285 11.31 3.63 6.61
CA PHE A 285 11.83 4.07 5.33
C PHE A 285 13.36 4.02 5.28
N GLU A 286 14.06 4.51 6.31
CA GLU A 286 15.51 4.44 6.42
C GLU A 286 16.03 2.99 6.37
N GLN A 287 15.31 2.06 6.98
CA GLN A 287 15.63 0.63 6.92
C GLN A 287 15.45 0.06 5.50
N ASP A 288 14.37 0.44 4.81
CA ASP A 288 14.11 0.04 3.43
C ASP A 288 15.22 0.56 2.49
N VAL A 289 15.62 1.84 2.63
CA VAL A 289 16.72 2.43 1.86
C VAL A 289 18.05 1.73 2.15
N ALA A 290 18.36 1.46 3.42
CA ALA A 290 19.56 0.74 3.79
C ALA A 290 19.60 -0.69 3.20
N ALA A 291 18.44 -1.34 3.07
CA ALA A 291 18.32 -2.66 2.47
C ALA A 291 18.46 -2.65 0.94
N LEU A 292 18.08 -1.55 0.27
CA LEU A 292 18.17 -1.44 -1.19
C LEU A 292 19.62 -1.44 -1.69
N VAL A 293 20.57 -0.91 -0.93
CA VAL A 293 21.95 -0.76 -1.39
C VAL A 293 22.96 -1.14 -0.30
N PRO A 294 23.18 -2.43 -0.01
CA PRO A 294 24.16 -2.83 1.00
C PRO A 294 25.60 -2.37 0.67
N ASP A 295 25.91 -2.15 -0.61
CA ASP A 295 27.25 -1.81 -1.12
C ASP A 295 27.33 -0.41 -1.75
N TRP A 296 26.56 0.58 -1.27
CA TRP A 296 26.49 1.91 -1.90
C TRP A 296 27.83 2.64 -2.01
N ASN A 297 28.79 2.30 -1.15
CA ASN A 297 30.16 2.82 -1.19
C ASN A 297 30.98 2.36 -2.42
N VAL A 298 30.50 1.35 -3.16
CA VAL A 298 31.22 0.76 -4.30
C VAL A 298 30.84 1.42 -5.62
N VAL A 299 29.62 1.97 -5.73
CA VAL A 299 29.14 2.62 -6.95
C VAL A 299 29.51 4.10 -6.95
N PRO A 300 30.36 4.57 -7.89
CA PRO A 300 30.78 5.98 -7.93
C PRO A 300 29.59 6.94 -8.00
N GLY A 301 29.59 7.97 -7.14
CA GLY A 301 28.57 9.02 -7.08
C GLY A 301 27.23 8.60 -6.46
N LEU A 302 27.04 7.32 -6.09
CA LEU A 302 25.77 6.87 -5.53
C LEU A 302 25.45 7.47 -4.16
N PHE A 303 26.48 7.77 -3.35
CA PHE A 303 26.29 8.45 -2.07
C PHE A 303 25.65 9.82 -2.21
N ASP A 304 26.14 10.64 -3.14
CA ASP A 304 25.65 12.00 -3.34
C ASP A 304 24.19 11.95 -3.81
N VAL A 305 23.90 11.05 -4.76
CA VAL A 305 22.55 10.79 -5.27
C VAL A 305 21.59 10.32 -4.16
N LEU A 306 22.02 9.39 -3.29
CA LEU A 306 21.20 8.93 -2.18
C LEU A 306 21.00 10.03 -1.12
N THR A 307 21.98 10.90 -0.92
CA THR A 307 21.88 12.03 0.02
C THR A 307 20.85 13.04 -0.48
N GLU A 308 20.89 13.41 -1.76
CA GLU A 308 19.85 14.26 -2.37
C GLU A 308 18.47 13.61 -2.29
N GLN A 309 18.39 12.30 -2.56
CA GLN A 309 17.12 11.58 -2.48
C GLN A 309 16.58 11.54 -1.06
N VAL A 310 17.42 11.36 -0.02
CA VAL A 310 16.99 11.41 1.38
C VAL A 310 16.34 12.75 1.73
N MET A 311 16.88 13.87 1.23
CA MET A 311 16.26 15.19 1.42
C MET A 311 14.90 15.29 0.71
N ALA A 312 14.81 14.84 -0.54
CA ALA A 312 13.54 14.82 -1.29
C ALA A 312 12.48 13.93 -0.61
N ASN A 313 12.92 12.82 -0.01
CA ASN A 313 12.06 11.92 0.74
C ASN A 313 11.55 12.60 2.02
N ALA A 314 12.44 13.24 2.80
CA ALA A 314 12.05 13.99 4.00
C ALA A 314 11.01 15.08 3.67
N ASP A 315 11.24 15.85 2.60
CA ASP A 315 10.28 16.85 2.13
C ASP A 315 8.92 16.24 1.75
N ALA A 316 8.90 15.01 1.22
CA ALA A 316 7.66 14.29 0.90
C ALA A 316 6.88 13.87 2.15
N PHE A 317 7.57 13.40 3.18
CA PHE A 317 6.96 13.06 4.46
C PHE A 317 6.46 14.31 5.19
N ASP A 318 7.22 15.41 5.18
CA ASP A 318 6.79 16.69 5.75
C ASP A 318 5.57 17.27 5.04
N ARG A 319 5.44 17.06 3.72
CA ARG A 319 4.21 17.41 2.98
C ARG A 319 3.00 16.63 3.48
N VAL A 320 3.12 15.30 3.60
CA VAL A 320 2.02 14.47 4.10
C VAL A 320 1.66 14.84 5.54
N LEU A 321 2.66 15.12 6.39
CA LEU A 321 2.43 15.60 7.75
C LEU A 321 1.55 16.87 7.77
N ARG A 322 1.91 17.87 6.95
CA ARG A 322 1.12 19.11 6.82
C ARG A 322 -0.28 18.85 6.29
N GLU A 323 -0.41 18.12 5.18
CA GLU A 323 -1.71 17.81 4.57
C GLU A 323 -2.65 17.06 5.55
N GLN A 324 -2.11 16.12 6.32
CA GLN A 324 -2.89 15.38 7.32
C GLN A 324 -3.26 16.23 8.54
N SER A 325 -2.37 17.13 8.97
CA SER A 325 -2.64 18.10 10.04
C SER A 325 -3.74 19.08 9.62
N ASP A 326 -3.64 19.65 8.41
CA ASP A 326 -4.62 20.57 7.84
C ASP A 326 -6.01 19.92 7.74
N ALA A 327 -6.07 18.69 7.25
CA ALA A 327 -7.32 17.93 7.16
C ALA A 327 -7.94 17.65 8.55
N ALA A 328 -7.14 17.26 9.54
CA ALA A 328 -7.61 17.05 10.90
C ALA A 328 -8.13 18.36 11.53
N ALA A 329 -7.38 19.45 11.36
CA ALA A 329 -7.75 20.76 11.87
C ALA A 329 -9.02 21.32 11.17
N ALA A 330 -9.21 21.08 9.87
CA ALA A 330 -10.43 21.43 9.15
C ALA A 330 -11.67 20.68 9.69
N LEU A 331 -11.56 19.37 9.92
CA LEU A 331 -12.64 18.56 10.51
C LEU A 331 -12.99 19.00 11.92
N PHE A 332 -11.98 19.31 12.73
CA PHE A 332 -12.16 19.88 14.06
C PHE A 332 -12.91 21.21 13.99
N ARG A 333 -12.42 22.14 13.18
CA ARG A 333 -13.00 23.48 12.96
C ARG A 333 -14.46 23.38 12.54
N ARG A 334 -14.79 22.55 11.55
CA ARG A 334 -16.16 22.32 11.10
C ARG A 334 -17.05 21.81 12.24
N SER A 335 -16.59 20.79 12.96
CA SER A 335 -17.33 20.23 14.10
C SER A 335 -17.54 21.26 15.21
N ARG A 336 -16.54 22.12 15.42
CA ARG A 336 -16.56 23.17 16.43
C ARG A 336 -17.54 24.28 16.11
N LEU A 337 -17.57 24.74 14.86
CA LEU A 337 -18.53 25.75 14.40
C LEU A 337 -19.98 25.24 14.48
N VAL A 338 -20.22 23.96 14.16
CA VAL A 338 -21.53 23.34 14.35
C VAL A 338 -21.95 23.35 15.83
N GLN A 339 -21.03 23.13 16.78
CA GLN A 339 -21.35 23.23 18.20
C GLN A 339 -21.72 24.67 18.59
N VAL A 340 -20.96 25.66 18.12
CA VAL A 340 -21.24 27.09 18.38
C VAL A 340 -22.64 27.48 17.88
N ASP A 341 -23.04 26.99 16.71
CA ASP A 341 -24.36 27.28 16.14
C ASP A 341 -25.52 26.61 16.90
N VAL A 342 -25.27 25.47 17.55
CA VAL A 342 -26.28 24.71 18.30
C VAL A 342 -26.39 25.16 19.76
N ASP A 343 -25.26 25.40 20.42
CA ASP A 343 -25.16 25.74 21.84
C ASP A 343 -23.95 26.65 22.11
N LEU A 344 -24.19 27.96 22.05
CA LEU A 344 -23.17 28.99 22.27
C LEU A 344 -22.54 28.91 23.67
N GLU A 345 -23.35 28.64 24.70
CA GLU A 345 -22.85 28.56 26.08
C GLU A 345 -22.01 27.29 26.29
N GLY A 346 -22.47 26.15 25.78
CA GLY A 346 -21.70 24.91 25.76
C GLY A 346 -20.43 24.99 24.92
N ALA A 347 -20.42 25.82 23.87
CA ALA A 347 -19.23 26.05 23.07
C ALA A 347 -18.13 26.80 23.83
N LEU A 348 -18.44 27.56 24.89
CA LEU A 348 -17.43 28.20 25.74
C LEU A 348 -16.85 27.26 26.82
N ASP A 349 -17.32 26.02 26.92
CA ASP A 349 -16.75 25.02 27.82
C ASP A 349 -15.32 24.64 27.38
N ALA A 350 -14.36 24.83 28.28
CA ALA A 350 -12.95 24.49 28.06
C ALA A 350 -12.70 22.99 27.84
N ALA A 351 -13.62 22.10 28.22
CA ALA A 351 -13.51 20.67 27.98
C ALA A 351 -14.00 20.22 26.59
N ALA A 352 -14.83 21.03 25.91
CA ALA A 352 -15.39 20.69 24.61
C ALA A 352 -14.32 20.47 23.50
N PRO A 353 -13.24 21.26 23.44
CA PRO A 353 -12.17 21.07 22.45
C PRO A 353 -11.48 19.70 22.59
N GLU A 354 -11.17 19.28 23.83
CA GLU A 354 -10.43 18.02 24.07
C GLU A 354 -11.19 16.79 23.57
N ALA A 355 -12.50 16.73 23.84
CA ALA A 355 -13.34 15.63 23.37
C ALA A 355 -13.46 15.58 21.84
N LEU A 356 -13.42 16.74 21.18
CA LEU A 356 -13.43 16.82 19.72
C LEU A 356 -12.07 16.44 19.12
N ILE A 357 -10.96 16.89 19.71
CA ILE A 357 -9.61 16.52 19.28
C ILE A 357 -9.46 15.00 19.28
N GLU A 358 -9.81 14.34 20.37
CA GLU A 358 -9.70 12.87 20.47
C GLU A 358 -10.61 12.14 19.47
N ARG A 359 -11.82 12.66 19.22
CA ARG A 359 -12.70 12.11 18.19
C ARG A 359 -12.09 12.23 16.80
N VAL A 360 -11.49 13.38 16.47
CA VAL A 360 -10.84 13.60 15.19
C VAL A 360 -9.62 12.69 15.04
N LYS A 361 -8.77 12.57 16.07
CA LYS A 361 -7.63 11.63 16.08
C LYS A 361 -8.08 10.21 15.79
N ILE A 362 -9.11 9.72 16.50
CA ILE A 362 -9.64 8.36 16.29
C ILE A 362 -10.18 8.19 14.87
N GLY A 363 -10.95 9.17 14.37
CA GLY A 363 -11.52 9.12 13.02
C GLY A 363 -10.47 9.17 11.91
N ARG A 364 -9.34 9.85 12.15
CA ARG A 364 -8.27 10.06 11.15
C ARG A 364 -7.09 9.13 11.27
N ALA A 365 -6.93 8.40 12.37
CA ALA A 365 -5.76 7.55 12.62
C ALA A 365 -5.48 6.56 11.47
N GLN A 366 -6.53 5.94 10.92
CA GLN A 366 -6.39 5.03 9.79
C GLN A 366 -5.96 5.76 8.52
N GLU A 367 -6.66 6.84 8.15
CA GLU A 367 -6.40 7.58 6.92
C GLU A 367 -5.01 8.22 6.91
N SER A 368 -4.56 8.75 8.05
CA SER A 368 -3.21 9.29 8.20
C SER A 368 -2.14 8.21 8.15
N GLY A 369 -2.37 7.05 8.77
CA GLY A 369 -1.49 5.89 8.66
C GLY A 369 -1.36 5.42 7.20
N GLU A 370 -2.48 5.27 6.48
CA GLU A 370 -2.50 4.91 5.06
C GLU A 370 -1.77 5.95 4.20
N ALA A 371 -1.93 7.25 4.48
CA ALA A 371 -1.22 8.31 3.76
C ALA A 371 0.31 8.23 3.94
N PHE A 372 0.78 8.00 5.17
CA PHE A 372 2.22 7.83 5.42
C PHE A 372 2.78 6.54 4.80
N GLU A 373 2.00 5.46 4.78
CA GLU A 373 2.41 4.22 4.12
C GLU A 373 2.50 4.37 2.60
N ARG A 374 1.55 5.10 1.98
CA ARG A 374 1.61 5.44 0.55
C ARG A 374 2.87 6.22 0.20
N VAL A 375 3.17 7.30 0.93
CA VAL A 375 4.37 8.10 0.64
C VAL A 375 5.64 7.28 0.87
N ARG A 376 5.70 6.44 1.91
CA ARG A 376 6.82 5.51 2.12
C ARG A 376 7.03 4.59 0.92
N GLY A 377 5.98 3.90 0.48
CA GLY A 377 6.04 2.98 -0.66
C GLY A 377 6.57 3.68 -1.92
N ARG A 378 5.99 4.84 -2.24
CA ARG A 378 6.39 5.66 -3.38
C ARG A 378 7.83 6.14 -3.29
N GLN A 379 8.29 6.63 -2.14
CA GLN A 379 9.67 7.09 -1.97
C GLN A 379 10.68 5.93 -2.02
N THR A 380 10.31 4.74 -1.55
CA THR A 380 11.16 3.53 -1.67
C THR A 380 11.35 3.15 -3.14
N GLU A 381 10.29 3.22 -3.95
CA GLU A 381 10.37 2.96 -5.39
C GLU A 381 11.18 4.00 -6.15
N LEU A 382 10.98 5.29 -5.84
CA LEU A 382 11.77 6.38 -6.43
C LEU A 382 13.25 6.25 -6.06
N THR A 383 13.55 5.93 -4.81
CA THR A 383 14.93 5.69 -4.38
C THR A 383 15.54 4.52 -5.15
N ARG A 384 14.81 3.41 -5.32
CA ARG A 384 15.27 2.27 -6.14
C ARG A 384 15.50 2.69 -7.59
N ALA A 385 14.60 3.46 -8.19
CA ALA A 385 14.73 3.93 -9.56
C ALA A 385 15.95 4.82 -9.74
N VAL A 386 16.18 5.75 -8.81
CA VAL A 386 17.35 6.64 -8.81
C VAL A 386 18.66 5.84 -8.70
N VAL A 387 18.71 4.81 -7.83
CA VAL A 387 19.86 3.89 -7.75
C VAL A 387 20.10 3.17 -9.08
N GLU A 388 19.03 2.72 -9.74
CA GLU A 388 19.10 2.05 -11.04
C GLU A 388 19.59 2.99 -12.15
N LEU A 389 19.12 4.24 -12.16
CA LEU A 389 19.61 5.26 -13.09
C LEU A 389 21.09 5.55 -12.89
N GLN A 390 21.53 5.68 -11.64
CA GLN A 390 22.94 5.90 -11.34
C GLN A 390 23.80 4.69 -11.76
N SER A 391 23.32 3.48 -11.50
CA SER A 391 23.98 2.24 -11.91
C SER A 391 24.08 2.14 -13.44
N ALA A 392 23.02 2.52 -14.15
CA ALA A 392 23.00 2.56 -15.60
C ALA A 392 24.00 3.58 -16.18
N ARG A 393 24.13 4.76 -15.55
CA ARG A 393 25.13 5.77 -15.94
C ARG A 393 26.56 5.22 -15.79
N VAL A 394 26.87 4.61 -14.66
CA VAL A 394 28.20 4.00 -14.41
C VAL A 394 28.49 2.88 -15.41
N TRP A 395 27.49 2.04 -15.70
CA TRP A 395 27.60 1.00 -16.72
C TRP A 395 27.85 1.59 -18.12
N LEU A 396 27.12 2.63 -18.50
CA LEU A 396 27.25 3.28 -19.80
C LEU A 396 28.63 3.93 -19.99
N ASP A 397 29.19 4.54 -18.95
CA ASP A 397 30.55 5.06 -18.94
C ASP A 397 31.61 3.96 -19.07
N ALA A 398 31.33 2.76 -18.54
CA ALA A 398 32.19 1.60 -18.75
C ALA A 398 32.11 1.09 -20.20
N VAL A 399 30.90 0.98 -20.76
CA VAL A 399 30.68 0.59 -22.17
C VAL A 399 31.36 1.58 -23.10
N GLU A 400 31.29 2.88 -22.83
CA GLU A 400 31.94 3.90 -23.69
C GLU A 400 33.45 3.72 -23.81
N ARG A 401 34.11 3.23 -22.76
CA ARG A 401 35.56 2.97 -22.78
C ARG A 401 35.92 1.76 -23.63
N THR A 402 35.02 0.78 -23.74
CA THR A 402 35.27 -0.47 -24.47
C THR A 402 34.68 -0.47 -25.89
N ASP A 403 33.52 0.18 -26.07
CA ASP A 403 32.73 0.24 -27.29
C ASP A 403 31.97 1.59 -27.34
N PRO A 404 32.64 2.67 -27.80
CA PRO A 404 32.07 4.01 -27.83
C PRO A 404 30.88 4.13 -28.78
N ASP A 405 30.84 3.34 -29.85
CA ASP A 405 29.74 3.35 -30.81
C ASP A 405 28.47 2.77 -30.18
N ARG A 406 28.59 1.65 -29.44
CA ARG A 406 27.47 1.09 -28.66
C ARG A 406 26.99 2.04 -27.58
N ALA A 407 27.90 2.69 -26.84
CA ALA A 407 27.52 3.69 -25.84
C ALA A 407 26.77 4.87 -26.49
N GLY A 408 27.23 5.36 -27.65
CA GLY A 408 26.57 6.41 -28.41
C GLY A 408 25.14 6.04 -28.84
N ARG A 409 24.92 4.79 -29.29
CA ARG A 409 23.58 4.27 -29.61
C ARG A 409 22.69 4.18 -28.38
N LEU A 410 23.20 3.66 -27.26
CA LEU A 410 22.44 3.55 -26.00
C LEU A 410 22.06 4.92 -25.44
N ARG A 411 22.94 5.91 -25.49
CA ARG A 411 22.62 7.30 -25.11
C ARG A 411 21.53 7.90 -26.01
N SER A 412 21.62 7.66 -27.31
CA SER A 412 20.61 8.14 -28.26
C SER A 412 19.24 7.47 -28.03
N ALA A 413 19.23 6.17 -27.70
CA ALA A 413 18.01 5.45 -27.34
C ALA A 413 17.41 5.97 -26.03
N ALA A 414 18.24 6.17 -25.00
CA ALA A 414 17.80 6.73 -23.72
C ALA A 414 17.21 8.14 -23.88
N ALA A 415 17.85 9.02 -24.65
CA ALA A 415 17.33 10.36 -24.91
C ALA A 415 16.00 10.34 -25.68
N ARG A 416 15.83 9.39 -26.61
CA ARG A 416 14.56 9.22 -27.34
C ARG A 416 13.45 8.73 -26.41
N ALA A 417 13.74 7.72 -25.58
CA ALA A 417 12.80 7.21 -24.60
C ALA A 417 12.39 8.30 -23.59
N GLU A 418 13.35 9.10 -23.12
CA GLU A 418 13.09 10.24 -22.22
C GLU A 418 12.12 11.25 -22.85
N GLN A 419 12.33 11.62 -24.12
CA GLN A 419 11.44 12.50 -24.86
C GLN A 419 10.05 11.89 -25.08
N GLU A 420 9.96 10.60 -25.40
CA GLU A 420 8.69 9.90 -25.60
C GLU A 420 7.88 9.82 -24.29
N PHE A 421 8.54 9.53 -23.17
CA PHE A 421 7.91 9.54 -21.86
C PHE A 421 7.44 10.95 -21.46
N GLU A 422 8.24 11.98 -21.71
CA GLU A 422 7.84 13.38 -21.47
C GLU A 422 6.59 13.75 -22.26
N VAL A 423 6.51 13.39 -23.55
CA VAL A 423 5.34 13.63 -24.41
C VAL A 423 4.12 12.87 -23.90
N ALA A 424 4.27 11.59 -23.53
CA ALA A 424 3.18 10.77 -23.01
C ALA A 424 2.63 11.30 -21.68
N LEU A 425 3.52 11.66 -20.74
CA LEU A 425 3.13 12.21 -19.44
C LEU A 425 2.48 13.59 -19.58
N SER A 426 3.00 14.44 -20.47
CA SER A 426 2.39 15.75 -20.78
C SER A 426 0.99 15.61 -21.37
N ALA A 427 0.77 14.59 -22.22
CA ALA A 427 -0.54 14.29 -22.78
C ALA A 427 -1.56 13.82 -21.72
N LEU A 428 -1.10 13.23 -20.61
CA LEU A 428 -1.95 12.87 -19.46
C LEU A 428 -2.19 14.04 -18.50
N ALA A 429 -1.21 14.93 -18.35
CA ALA A 429 -1.32 16.07 -17.45
C ALA A 429 -2.34 17.12 -17.92
N ALA A 430 -2.49 17.34 -19.23
CA ALA A 430 -3.44 18.34 -19.74
C ALA A 430 -4.92 18.02 -19.41
N PRO A 431 -5.43 16.79 -19.67
CA PRO A 431 -6.77 16.40 -19.22
C PRO A 431 -6.95 16.47 -17.70
N TYR A 432 -5.89 16.15 -16.94
CA TYR A 432 -5.90 16.25 -15.48
C TYR A 432 -6.10 17.70 -15.02
N GLU A 433 -5.33 18.65 -15.58
CA GLU A 433 -5.43 20.07 -15.22
C GLU A 433 -6.80 20.65 -15.59
N GLU A 434 -7.34 20.26 -16.75
CA GLU A 434 -8.68 20.65 -17.18
C GLU A 434 -9.76 20.10 -16.24
N ALA A 435 -9.69 18.81 -15.90
CA ALA A 435 -10.64 18.16 -14.99
C ALA A 435 -10.59 18.80 -13.59
N LEU A 436 -9.40 19.05 -13.07
CA LEU A 436 -9.21 19.71 -11.79
C LEU A 436 -9.75 21.15 -11.82
N GLY A 437 -9.43 21.93 -12.85
CA GLY A 437 -9.93 23.29 -13.02
C GLY A 437 -11.46 23.34 -13.10
N SER A 438 -12.07 22.39 -13.80
CA SER A 438 -13.53 22.23 -13.87
C SER A 438 -14.12 21.97 -12.48
N ARG A 439 -13.55 21.03 -11.70
CA ARG A 439 -14.04 20.73 -10.35
C ARG A 439 -13.87 21.88 -9.37
N VAL A 440 -12.72 22.56 -9.42
CA VAL A 440 -12.48 23.75 -8.60
C VAL A 440 -13.49 24.86 -8.94
N SER A 441 -13.81 25.04 -10.23
CA SER A 441 -14.80 26.03 -10.68
C SER A 441 -16.22 25.67 -10.22
N GLU A 442 -16.61 24.40 -10.33
CA GLU A 442 -17.91 23.93 -9.83
C GLU A 442 -18.06 24.14 -8.31
N LEU A 443 -17.00 23.85 -7.55
CA LEU A 443 -16.96 24.11 -6.11
C LEU A 443 -17.05 25.61 -5.80
N ALA A 444 -16.46 26.46 -6.64
CA ALA A 444 -16.53 27.92 -6.50
C ALA A 444 -17.92 28.49 -6.80
N GLU A 445 -18.56 28.01 -7.87
CA GLU A 445 -19.89 28.47 -8.29
C GLU A 445 -21.00 28.05 -7.32
N ALA A 446 -20.93 26.83 -6.79
CA ALA A 446 -21.96 26.31 -5.90
C ALA A 446 -22.13 27.14 -4.61
N GLU A 447 -21.10 27.91 -4.23
CA GLU A 447 -20.89 28.33 -2.85
C GLU A 447 -20.60 29.84 -2.72
N ASP A 448 -20.84 30.62 -3.79
CA ASP A 448 -20.61 32.08 -3.88
C ASP A 448 -19.23 32.50 -3.35
N LEU A 449 -18.20 31.76 -3.76
CA LEU A 449 -16.84 31.89 -3.21
C LEU A 449 -16.06 33.11 -3.71
N SER A 450 -16.73 34.19 -4.11
CA SER A 450 -16.08 35.41 -4.61
C SER A 450 -15.11 36.02 -3.58
N SER A 451 -15.38 35.84 -2.29
CA SER A 451 -14.48 36.22 -1.19
C SER A 451 -13.26 35.31 -1.00
N PHE A 452 -13.20 34.16 -1.68
CA PHE A 452 -12.14 33.16 -1.54
C PHE A 452 -11.30 32.97 -2.81
N ALA A 453 -11.42 33.89 -3.78
CA ALA A 453 -10.68 33.83 -5.04
C ALA A 453 -9.17 33.65 -4.83
N ASP A 454 -8.58 34.36 -3.85
CA ASP A 454 -7.14 34.28 -3.55
C ASP A 454 -6.74 32.89 -3.04
N ALA A 455 -7.56 32.26 -2.19
CA ALA A 455 -7.31 30.92 -1.67
C ALA A 455 -7.40 29.85 -2.77
N LEU A 456 -8.37 30.00 -3.68
CA LEU A 456 -8.53 29.10 -4.83
C LEU A 456 -7.36 29.24 -5.81
N VAL A 457 -6.89 30.46 -6.08
CA VAL A 457 -5.71 30.70 -6.92
C VAL A 457 -4.47 30.05 -6.31
N ALA A 458 -4.23 30.27 -5.01
CA ALA A 458 -3.12 29.64 -4.30
C ALA A 458 -3.21 28.10 -4.36
N GLN A 459 -4.40 27.54 -4.21
CA GLN A 459 -4.60 26.09 -4.29
C GLN A 459 -4.35 25.54 -5.70
N LEU A 460 -4.75 26.27 -6.76
CA LEU A 460 -4.45 25.89 -8.14
C LEU A 460 -2.95 25.89 -8.42
N GLU A 461 -2.19 26.84 -7.87
CA GLU A 461 -0.73 26.86 -7.99
C GLU A 461 -0.09 25.65 -7.28
N VAL A 462 -0.55 25.30 -6.07
CA VAL A 462 -0.11 24.09 -5.35
C VAL A 462 -0.42 22.83 -6.15
N ASN A 463 -1.61 22.76 -6.75
CA ASN A 463 -2.01 21.60 -7.54
C ASN A 463 -1.16 21.46 -8.82
N ARG A 464 -0.86 22.56 -9.52
CA ARG A 464 0.04 22.56 -10.69
C ARG A 464 1.44 22.08 -10.30
N ALA A 465 2.03 22.65 -9.25
CA ALA A 465 3.34 22.23 -8.77
C ALA A 465 3.36 20.73 -8.38
N THR A 466 2.23 20.22 -7.87
CA THR A 466 2.10 18.79 -7.55
C THR A 466 2.04 17.94 -8.81
N ALA A 467 1.30 18.34 -9.84
CA ALA A 467 1.24 17.63 -11.12
C ALA A 467 2.62 17.58 -11.80
N GLU A 468 3.35 18.71 -11.82
CA GLU A 468 4.73 18.78 -12.33
C GLU A 468 5.67 17.82 -11.59
N ARG A 469 5.58 17.78 -10.26
CA ARG A 469 6.33 16.83 -9.44
C ARG A 469 5.99 15.38 -9.79
N VAL A 470 4.69 15.04 -9.90
CA VAL A 470 4.26 13.68 -10.26
C VAL A 470 4.77 13.29 -11.63
N MET A 471 4.75 14.19 -12.62
CA MET A 471 5.35 13.95 -13.94
C MET A 471 6.85 13.60 -13.82
N SER A 472 7.63 14.40 -13.09
CA SER A 472 9.06 14.17 -12.90
C SER A 472 9.35 12.82 -12.20
N GLU A 473 8.55 12.47 -11.20
CA GLU A 473 8.65 11.19 -10.49
C GLU A 473 8.33 10.01 -11.42
N ARG A 474 7.27 10.11 -12.23
CA ARG A 474 6.92 9.05 -13.21
C ARG A 474 7.97 8.90 -14.30
N GLN A 475 8.52 10.00 -14.81
CA GLN A 475 9.62 9.97 -15.76
C GLN A 475 10.84 9.23 -15.18
N THR A 476 11.17 9.49 -13.91
CA THR A 476 12.26 8.80 -13.20
C THR A 476 12.04 7.28 -13.13
N LEU A 477 10.82 6.85 -12.77
CA LEU A 477 10.46 5.43 -12.72
C LEU A 477 10.57 4.77 -14.10
N ARG A 478 9.99 5.39 -15.13
CA ARG A 478 10.03 4.87 -16.52
C ARG A 478 11.45 4.75 -17.06
N MET A 479 12.29 5.75 -16.81
CA MET A 479 13.70 5.69 -17.23
C MET A 479 14.48 4.58 -16.51
N ALA A 480 14.20 4.33 -15.24
CA ALA A 480 14.85 3.23 -14.51
C ALA A 480 14.46 1.87 -15.10
N GLU A 481 13.21 1.69 -15.50
CA GLU A 481 12.74 0.47 -16.17
C GLU A 481 13.35 0.28 -17.55
N PHE A 482 13.39 1.34 -18.35
CA PHE A 482 14.09 1.34 -19.64
C PHE A 482 15.51 0.78 -19.47
N TRP A 483 16.27 1.28 -18.49
CA TRP A 483 17.64 0.81 -18.27
C TRP A 483 17.73 -0.61 -17.73
N ARG A 484 16.78 -1.04 -16.89
CA ARG A 484 16.71 -2.43 -16.42
C ARG A 484 16.48 -3.38 -17.61
N HIS A 485 15.59 -3.00 -18.53
CA HIS A 485 15.34 -3.75 -19.74
C HIS A 485 16.59 -3.81 -20.65
N GLN A 486 17.24 -2.67 -20.91
CA GLN A 486 18.46 -2.61 -21.73
C GLN A 486 19.61 -3.45 -21.14
N ARG A 487 19.78 -3.47 -19.82
CA ARG A 487 20.79 -4.33 -19.17
C ARG A 487 20.46 -5.82 -19.30
N SER A 488 19.19 -6.20 -19.11
CA SER A 488 18.77 -7.61 -19.26
C SER A 488 19.02 -8.17 -20.66
N LEU A 489 18.89 -7.32 -21.68
CA LEU A 489 19.19 -7.67 -23.07
C LEU A 489 20.70 -7.75 -23.34
N GLY A 490 21.49 -6.92 -22.66
CA GLY A 490 22.96 -6.92 -22.79
C GLY A 490 23.62 -8.15 -22.17
N ASP A 491 23.15 -8.60 -20.99
CA ASP A 491 23.75 -9.73 -20.27
C ASP A 491 23.48 -11.08 -20.98
N GLY A 492 22.38 -11.21 -21.71
CA GLY A 492 22.06 -12.41 -22.49
C GLY A 492 23.00 -12.66 -23.68
N ALA A 493 23.68 -11.63 -24.18
CA ALA A 493 24.63 -11.76 -25.28
C ALA A 493 26.08 -11.94 -24.78
N VAL A 494 26.45 -11.32 -23.66
CA VAL A 494 27.87 -11.21 -23.25
C VAL A 494 28.44 -12.54 -22.70
N ASP A 495 27.63 -13.38 -22.03
CA ASP A 495 28.12 -14.68 -21.51
C ASP A 495 28.35 -15.73 -22.61
N ASP A 496 27.65 -15.64 -23.75
CA ASP A 496 27.91 -16.49 -24.93
C ASP A 496 28.96 -15.88 -25.89
N LEU A 497 29.47 -14.68 -25.58
CA LEU A 497 30.45 -13.92 -26.38
C LEU A 497 31.85 -13.81 -25.77
N ILE A 498 32.17 -14.66 -24.79
CA ILE A 498 33.55 -15.07 -24.53
C ILE A 498 33.82 -16.48 -25.08
N PRO A 499 33.63 -16.80 -26.38
CA PRO A 499 34.52 -17.72 -27.05
C PRO A 499 35.82 -16.95 -27.36
N ASP A 500 36.94 -17.66 -27.29
CA ASP A 500 38.29 -17.17 -27.59
C ASP A 500 38.30 -16.03 -28.63
N ILE A 501 38.94 -14.93 -28.25
CA ILE A 501 39.21 -13.73 -29.05
C ILE A 501 39.93 -14.17 -30.34
N ASP A 502 39.17 -14.47 -31.39
CA ASP A 502 39.56 -14.52 -32.83
C ASP A 502 38.36 -14.91 -33.75
N GLY A 503 37.14 -14.46 -33.44
CA GLY A 503 35.94 -14.68 -34.27
C GLY A 503 35.44 -13.40 -34.97
N PRO A 504 34.96 -13.46 -36.24
CA PRO A 504 34.52 -12.28 -36.98
C PRO A 504 33.23 -11.70 -36.40
N GLY A 505 33.16 -10.37 -36.33
CA GLY A 505 32.14 -9.60 -35.62
C GLY A 505 30.70 -9.98 -35.94
N LEU A 506 29.86 -9.88 -34.90
CA LEU A 506 28.42 -10.03 -34.98
C LEU A 506 27.82 -9.03 -35.97
N GLY A 507 26.88 -9.52 -36.77
CA GLY A 507 26.19 -8.74 -37.78
C GLY A 507 25.18 -7.77 -37.17
N LEU A 508 24.87 -6.72 -37.93
CA LEU A 508 23.84 -5.72 -37.64
C LEU A 508 22.43 -6.34 -37.40
N ASP A 509 22.22 -7.59 -37.82
CA ASP A 509 20.91 -8.25 -37.83
C ASP A 509 20.37 -8.59 -36.42
N GLU A 510 21.22 -8.94 -35.45
CA GLU A 510 20.80 -9.17 -34.05
C GLU A 510 20.43 -7.85 -33.35
N PHE A 511 20.92 -6.72 -33.84
CA PHE A 511 20.62 -5.39 -33.30
C PHE A 511 19.28 -4.85 -33.80
N ASP A 512 18.91 -5.15 -35.05
CA ASP A 512 17.59 -4.82 -35.59
C ASP A 512 16.48 -5.58 -34.86
N GLU A 513 16.76 -6.80 -34.37
CA GLU A 513 15.83 -7.58 -33.53
C GLU A 513 15.64 -6.94 -32.14
N LEU A 514 16.69 -6.35 -31.60
CA LEU A 514 16.67 -5.57 -30.35
C LEU A 514 15.89 -4.26 -30.48
N LEU A 515 16.08 -3.55 -31.59
CA LEU A 515 15.34 -2.32 -31.89
C LEU A 515 13.85 -2.61 -32.13
N ALA A 516 13.54 -3.70 -32.84
CA ALA A 516 12.17 -4.17 -33.06
C ALA A 516 11.47 -4.58 -31.76
N GLY A 517 12.20 -5.22 -30.82
CA GLY A 517 11.68 -5.51 -29.48
C GLY A 517 11.31 -4.25 -28.69
N PHE A 518 12.11 -3.19 -28.81
CA PHE A 518 11.83 -1.89 -28.19
C PHE A 518 10.64 -1.16 -28.84
N GLU A 519 10.55 -1.15 -30.17
CA GLU A 519 9.39 -0.59 -30.88
C GLU A 519 8.10 -1.34 -30.55
N SER A 520 8.17 -2.67 -30.39
CA SER A 520 7.04 -3.49 -29.91
C SER A 520 6.65 -3.12 -28.48
N PHE A 521 7.62 -2.96 -27.57
CA PHE A 521 7.35 -2.56 -26.18
C PHE A 521 6.64 -1.19 -26.11
N LEU A 522 7.11 -0.19 -26.87
CA LEU A 522 6.48 1.12 -26.92
C LEU A 522 5.08 1.09 -27.56
N ALA A 523 4.88 0.26 -28.59
CA ALA A 523 3.59 0.09 -29.24
C ALA A 523 2.56 -0.60 -28.34
N ASP A 524 2.95 -1.69 -27.67
CA ASP A 524 2.11 -2.39 -26.69
C ASP A 524 1.76 -1.48 -25.51
N TYR A 525 2.73 -0.66 -25.07
CA TYR A 525 2.54 0.33 -24.03
C TYR A 525 1.54 1.43 -24.42
N ALA A 526 1.73 2.08 -25.56
CA ALA A 526 0.81 3.11 -26.06
C ALA A 526 -0.62 2.57 -26.30
N ALA A 527 -0.73 1.31 -26.73
CA ALA A 527 -2.01 0.63 -26.91
C ALA A 527 -2.71 0.28 -25.58
N SER A 528 -1.95 0.12 -24.49
CA SER A 528 -2.49 -0.21 -23.16
C SER A 528 -2.93 1.01 -22.33
N GLU A 529 -2.38 2.20 -22.61
CA GLU A 529 -2.56 3.42 -21.80
C GLU A 529 -3.58 4.41 -22.39
N LEU A 530 -3.89 4.33 -23.69
CA LEU A 530 -4.90 5.19 -24.31
C LEU A 530 -6.29 4.55 -24.16
N PRO A 531 -7.24 5.19 -23.44
CA PRO A 531 -8.60 4.68 -23.40
C PRO A 531 -9.17 4.67 -24.82
N ALA A 532 -9.66 3.51 -25.26
CA ALA A 532 -10.49 3.38 -26.46
C ALA A 532 -11.85 4.07 -26.21
N GLY A 533 -11.84 5.38 -26.12
CA GLY A 533 -13.02 6.21 -25.95
C GLY A 533 -13.68 6.47 -27.30
N ASP A 534 -14.62 5.62 -27.69
CA ASP A 534 -15.68 6.01 -28.61
C ASP A 534 -16.55 7.07 -27.93
N VAL A 535 -16.14 8.33 -28.01
CA VAL A 535 -17.03 9.47 -27.77
C VAL A 535 -17.72 9.76 -29.10
N PRO A 536 -19.03 9.48 -29.26
CA PRO A 536 -19.75 9.93 -30.43
C PRO A 536 -19.90 11.45 -30.34
N VAL A 537 -19.01 12.17 -31.03
CA VAL A 537 -19.19 13.59 -31.30
C VAL A 537 -20.39 13.71 -32.25
N GLN A 538 -21.58 13.95 -31.69
CA GLN A 538 -22.69 14.50 -32.45
C GLN A 538 -22.34 15.95 -32.81
N LEU A 539 -21.78 16.12 -34.00
CA LEU A 539 -21.70 17.42 -34.67
C LEU A 539 -23.12 17.87 -35.01
N GLY A 540 -23.71 18.66 -34.10
CA GLY A 540 -24.88 19.46 -34.39
C GLY A 540 -24.47 20.66 -35.26
N GLU A 541 -24.82 20.59 -36.54
CA GLU A 541 -24.76 21.72 -37.47
C GLU A 541 -25.60 22.89 -36.93
N SER A 542 -24.97 24.04 -36.68
CA SER A 542 -25.68 25.32 -36.61
C SER A 542 -24.96 26.32 -37.51
N SER A 543 -25.69 26.67 -38.57
CA SER A 543 -25.31 27.54 -39.67
C SER A 543 -25.11 28.99 -39.23
N ALA A 544 -24.04 29.59 -39.73
CA ALA A 544 -23.83 31.03 -39.76
C ALA A 544 -24.74 31.74 -40.79
N ALA A 545 -25.24 32.93 -40.42
CA ALA A 545 -25.43 34.14 -41.25
C ALA A 545 -26.22 35.17 -40.41
N GLY A 546 -25.86 36.45 -40.30
CA GLY A 546 -24.79 37.25 -40.87
C GLY A 546 -25.05 38.75 -40.60
N ALA A 547 -24.04 39.58 -40.91
CA ALA A 547 -24.09 41.02 -41.23
C ALA A 547 -24.54 42.01 -40.13
N GLU A 548 -24.11 43.26 -40.03
CA GLU A 548 -23.01 44.08 -40.57
C GLU A 548 -23.07 45.41 -39.79
N ALA A 549 -21.92 46.08 -39.70
CA ALA A 549 -21.71 47.54 -39.71
C ALA A 549 -22.41 48.46 -38.67
N GLY A 550 -21.58 49.27 -37.99
CA GLY A 550 -22.03 50.55 -37.43
C GLY A 550 -21.09 51.19 -36.41
N ALA A 551 -20.00 51.82 -36.87
CA ALA A 551 -19.14 52.68 -36.06
C ALA A 551 -19.66 54.14 -36.05
N ALA A 552 -19.73 54.76 -34.87
CA ALA A 552 -19.56 56.21 -34.57
C ALA A 552 -19.92 56.41 -33.08
N SER A 553 -18.99 56.72 -32.17
CA SER A 553 -18.39 58.04 -31.91
C SER A 553 -19.40 59.11 -31.48
N GLU A 554 -19.42 59.44 -30.18
CA GLU A 554 -19.59 60.79 -29.58
C GLU A 554 -19.61 60.63 -28.04
N LEU A 555 -18.54 61.00 -27.31
CA LEU A 555 -18.32 62.31 -26.68
C LEU A 555 -19.54 62.84 -25.91
N GLY A 556 -19.42 62.91 -24.58
CA GLY A 556 -20.41 63.57 -23.74
C GLY A 556 -20.08 63.53 -22.25
N GLN A 557 -19.16 64.41 -21.84
CA GLN A 557 -19.00 64.85 -20.46
C GLN A 557 -20.35 65.25 -19.84
N ASN A 558 -20.61 64.94 -18.57
CA ASN A 558 -20.81 66.00 -17.57
C ASN A 558 -21.00 65.49 -16.13
N THR A 559 -20.21 66.15 -15.29
CA THR A 559 -20.23 66.30 -13.83
C THR A 559 -21.52 66.91 -13.27
N SER A 560 -21.89 66.51 -12.05
CA SER A 560 -22.30 67.34 -10.87
C SER A 560 -23.21 66.50 -9.96
N ALA A 561 -22.85 66.16 -8.72
CA ALA A 561 -22.86 67.00 -7.52
C ALA A 561 -24.24 67.64 -7.24
N GLY A 562 -24.85 67.32 -6.09
CA GLY A 562 -25.96 68.11 -5.54
C GLY A 562 -26.96 67.34 -4.67
N THR A 563 -26.61 67.19 -3.39
CA THR A 563 -27.42 67.42 -2.18
C THR A 563 -28.96 67.51 -2.34
N GLN A 564 -29.68 66.62 -1.66
CA GLN A 564 -30.60 66.95 -0.55
C GLN A 564 -30.94 65.71 0.27
#